data_AF-A0A0C9TCZ2-F1
#
_entry.id   AF-A0A0C9TCZ2-F1
#
_cell.length_a   1.000
_cell.length_b   1.000
_cell.length_c   1.000
_cell.angle_alpha   90.00
_cell.angle_beta   90.00
_cell.angle_gamma   90.00
#
_symmetry.space_group_name_H-M   'P 1'
#
loop_
_entity.id
_entity.type
_entity.pdbx_description
1 polymer ?
#
loop_
_entity_poly.entity_id
_entity_poly.type
_entity_poly.pdbx_seq_one_letter_code
_entity_poly.pdbx_strand_id
1 'polypeptide(L)'
;MASIQAELDSFSAFDTRHYDDAGNHLLTVVDISGIHITVICPCKCPQQSPFRAQLLQIGLYPATQKSPRTAFTFQLLESFRVTDPILPHATPDRYKELLRISRQWRYLQNKLVFGFVHDSRVKVKDGDLAYFCPTCPQPGVNLSEDWIEDLGGAWKYSRSFVMDGNFSAEHMKLKNNDDFDLTGGSGYFTASPRYQAHLQIADDKQPKSTCHKHKAVNQVHATQKHLAATGIRAIACARHRCFVPDRCFVLDTVVDFQKGERQVNMDYALCRALGKLEGMPRAAVIYDIACQFNVHFGARVSRSDYLKFSDTIQIIWGIGLFHIHGHQDVCLSRYRPDLIPGIGKVDGKVLETVWSQLNEICGSTRSMTAAHWQEVLNDHMLDSNRKKMLNIVQSLSRKYIQALQASEVTEEGYRNLTANADQSLITRWIVQAEEAQTRCFADVTAMDIFDVQLQRAPTRVEMQLQLAEDPAQPSSAHGVASWLSLGLKIEELQSRIAGLVKQAGANPTITERLDIDRRKTRLDNMIDDFSRKANQYLAEDILVGQGNADSDWHDVELGDEAILPLPSNISADQCRDHGVGPS
;
A
#
# COMPACT_ATOMS: atom_id res chain seq x y z
N MET A 1 -0.26 55.45 36.07
CA MET A 1 -1.37 54.58 35.60
C MET A 1 -1.90 55.06 34.25
N ALA A 2 -2.52 56.24 34.15
CA ALA A 2 -3.04 56.76 32.86
C ALA A 2 -1.98 56.99 31.77
N SER A 3 -0.76 57.41 32.14
CA SER A 3 0.35 57.62 31.18
C SER A 3 0.94 56.31 30.61
N ILE A 4 0.91 55.23 31.39
CA ILE A 4 1.42 53.91 30.97
C ILE A 4 0.37 53.22 30.10
N GLN A 5 -0.91 53.38 30.43
CA GLN A 5 -2.01 52.88 29.59
C GLN A 5 -2.04 53.60 28.24
N ALA A 6 -1.80 54.91 28.19
CA ALA A 6 -1.72 55.65 26.92
C ALA A 6 -0.51 55.26 26.06
N GLU A 7 0.64 54.93 26.66
CA GLU A 7 1.80 54.38 25.91
C GLU A 7 1.51 52.95 25.41
N LEU A 8 0.87 52.10 26.22
CA LEU A 8 0.45 50.75 25.81
C LEU A 8 -0.62 50.77 24.71
N ASP A 9 -1.54 51.73 24.75
CA ASP A 9 -2.57 51.94 23.71
C ASP A 9 -1.95 52.52 22.41
N SER A 10 -0.79 53.19 22.49
CA SER A 10 -0.04 53.68 21.33
C SER A 10 0.71 52.57 20.57
N PHE A 11 1.03 51.46 21.23
CA PHE A 11 1.53 50.22 20.63
C PHE A 11 0.36 49.27 20.34
N SER A 12 -0.69 49.80 19.73
CA SER A 12 -1.72 48.99 19.11
C SER A 12 -1.08 48.05 18.08
N ALA A 13 -1.45 46.77 18.09
CA ALA A 13 -1.07 45.81 17.04
C ALA A 13 -1.52 46.25 15.61
N PHE A 14 -2.25 47.36 15.52
CA PHE A 14 -2.71 48.05 14.31
C PHE A 14 -1.93 49.34 13.97
N ASP A 15 -0.83 49.64 14.64
CA ASP A 15 0.01 50.78 14.26
C ASP A 15 0.60 50.57 12.85
N THR A 16 0.19 51.42 11.90
CA THR A 16 0.61 51.36 10.50
C THR A 16 1.86 52.21 10.22
N ARG A 17 2.39 52.91 11.23
CA ARG A 17 3.60 53.73 11.11
C ARG A 17 4.79 52.87 10.67
N HIS A 18 5.54 53.39 9.71
CA HIS A 18 6.73 52.70 9.15
C HIS A 18 8.00 53.05 9.90
N TYR A 19 7.95 54.15 10.62
CA TYR A 19 9.02 54.67 11.43
C TYR A 19 8.45 55.18 12.74
N ASP A 20 9.23 55.08 13.82
CA ASP A 20 8.93 55.81 15.04
C ASP A 20 9.10 57.33 14.81
N ASP A 21 8.76 58.12 15.82
CA ASP A 21 8.87 59.59 15.75
C ASP A 21 10.32 60.08 15.62
N ALA A 22 11.31 59.19 15.79
CA ALA A 22 12.74 59.43 15.60
C ALA A 22 13.27 58.94 14.24
N GLY A 23 12.43 58.39 13.36
CA GLY A 23 12.81 57.91 12.03
C GLY A 23 13.46 56.51 12.00
N ASN A 24 13.33 55.71 13.06
CA ASN A 24 13.82 54.34 13.13
C ASN A 24 12.76 53.35 12.62
N HIS A 25 13.18 52.21 12.06
CA HIS A 25 12.24 51.26 11.47
C HIS A 25 11.40 50.55 12.52
N LEU A 26 10.07 50.64 12.41
CA LEU A 26 9.15 49.78 13.16
C LEU A 26 9.01 48.44 12.44
N LEU A 27 9.33 47.35 13.13
CA LEU A 27 9.27 45.99 12.60
C LEU A 27 8.33 45.13 13.45
N THR A 28 7.37 44.49 12.80
CA THR A 28 6.57 43.42 13.41
C THR A 28 7.39 42.13 13.45
N VAL A 29 7.74 41.65 14.62
CA VAL A 29 8.46 40.39 14.83
C VAL A 29 7.48 39.34 15.32
N VAL A 30 7.32 38.27 14.55
CA VAL A 30 6.52 37.10 14.95
C VAL A 30 7.48 36.10 15.59
N ASP A 31 7.22 35.75 16.83
CA ASP A 31 8.00 34.81 17.63
C ASP A 31 7.11 33.71 18.24
N ILE A 32 7.72 32.65 18.78
CA ILE A 32 7.01 31.60 19.53
C ILE A 32 6.23 32.15 20.73
N SER A 33 6.66 33.28 21.28
CA SER A 33 6.01 33.97 22.41
C SER A 33 4.85 34.86 22.00
N GLY A 34 4.67 35.13 20.70
CA GLY A 34 3.62 36.01 20.19
C GLY A 34 4.11 36.98 19.11
N ILE A 35 3.27 37.97 18.80
CA ILE A 35 3.59 39.03 17.83
C ILE A 35 4.02 40.28 18.59
N HIS A 36 5.20 40.78 18.25
CA HIS A 36 5.81 41.95 18.88
C HIS A 36 6.01 43.05 17.84
N ILE A 37 5.83 44.32 18.24
CA ILE A 37 6.24 45.47 17.43
C ILE A 37 7.47 46.05 18.11
N THR A 38 8.59 46.10 17.38
CA THR A 38 9.86 46.57 17.92
C THR A 38 10.54 47.55 16.97
N VAL A 39 11.30 48.48 17.54
CA VAL A 39 12.09 49.44 16.78
C VAL A 39 13.44 48.81 16.47
N ILE A 40 13.80 48.72 15.19
CA ILE A 40 15.11 48.23 14.75
C ILE A 40 15.89 49.35 14.07
N CYS A 41 17.09 49.59 14.59
CA CYS A 41 18.05 50.52 14.02
C CYS A 41 19.03 49.74 13.13
N PRO A 42 18.91 49.80 11.79
CA PRO A 42 19.89 49.18 10.92
C PRO A 42 21.26 49.85 11.12
N CYS A 43 22.32 49.04 11.07
CA CYS A 43 23.67 49.55 10.97
C CYS A 43 23.78 50.46 9.74
N LYS A 44 24.39 51.65 9.95
CA LYS A 44 24.62 52.71 8.94
C LYS A 44 26.11 52.84 8.52
N CYS A 45 26.96 51.85 8.84
CA CYS A 45 28.40 51.91 8.58
C CYS A 45 28.77 51.78 7.08
N PRO A 46 29.93 52.31 6.64
CA PRO A 46 30.34 52.38 5.22
C PRO A 46 30.45 51.03 4.47
N GLN A 47 30.45 49.89 5.15
CA GLN A 47 30.50 48.54 4.57
C GLN A 47 29.34 47.64 5.03
N GLN A 48 28.21 48.23 5.39
CA GLN A 48 27.09 47.45 5.90
C GLN A 48 26.49 46.49 4.87
N SER A 49 26.05 45.34 5.35
CA SER A 49 25.14 44.48 4.60
C SER A 49 23.79 45.19 4.38
N PRO A 50 23.05 44.87 3.30
CA PRO A 50 21.67 45.35 3.13
C PRO A 50 20.80 45.01 4.34
N PHE A 51 19.79 45.82 4.66
CA PHE A 51 18.95 45.64 5.86
C PHE A 51 18.42 44.22 6.05
N ARG A 52 17.95 43.57 4.97
CA ARG A 52 17.52 42.16 4.99
C ARG A 52 18.59 41.18 5.50
N ALA A 53 19.85 41.41 5.15
CA ALA A 53 20.96 40.55 5.55
C ALA A 53 21.35 40.85 7.01
N GLN A 54 21.25 42.10 7.45
CA GLN A 54 21.39 42.44 8.87
C GLN A 54 20.31 41.73 9.72
N LEU A 55 19.06 41.68 9.26
CA LEU A 55 17.99 40.94 9.92
C LEU A 55 18.32 39.44 10.04
N LEU A 56 18.80 38.82 8.96
CA LEU A 56 19.22 37.42 8.98
C LEU A 56 20.39 37.17 9.95
N GLN A 57 21.35 38.11 10.05
CA GLN A 57 22.48 38.02 10.98
C GLN A 57 22.04 38.03 12.45
N ILE A 58 20.92 38.69 12.78
CA ILE A 58 20.35 38.72 14.13
C ILE A 58 19.26 37.66 14.35
N GLY A 59 19.12 36.68 13.45
CA GLY A 59 18.17 35.57 13.60
C GLY A 59 16.72 35.89 13.22
N LEU A 60 16.51 36.95 12.44
CA LEU A 60 15.19 37.39 11.96
C LEU A 60 15.07 37.15 10.45
N TYR A 61 14.13 36.29 10.04
CA TYR A 61 13.83 36.05 8.64
C TYR A 61 12.83 37.09 8.12
N PRO A 62 13.22 37.97 7.17
CA PRO A 62 12.34 39.02 6.68
C PRO A 62 11.22 38.44 5.81
N ALA A 63 9.99 38.92 6.02
CA ALA A 63 8.86 38.53 5.18
C ALA A 63 9.01 39.00 3.73
N THR A 64 9.63 40.16 3.50
CA THR A 64 9.84 40.73 2.16
C THR A 64 11.30 41.14 1.95
N GLN A 65 11.74 41.15 0.69
CA GLN A 65 13.17 41.29 0.36
C GLN A 65 13.64 42.75 0.17
N LYS A 66 12.72 43.69 -0.09
CA LYS A 66 13.08 45.09 -0.42
C LYS A 66 12.93 46.03 0.77
N SER A 67 11.79 45.97 1.46
CA SER A 67 11.46 46.81 2.61
C SER A 67 10.74 45.93 3.65
N PRO A 68 11.48 45.13 4.43
CA PRO A 68 10.89 44.25 5.42
C PRO A 68 10.21 45.07 6.52
N ARG A 69 8.92 44.78 6.73
CA ARG A 69 8.09 45.33 7.82
C ARG A 69 7.65 44.27 8.81
N THR A 70 7.76 43.01 8.40
CA THR A 70 7.49 41.85 9.23
C THR A 70 8.70 40.93 9.13
N ALA A 71 9.13 40.37 10.25
CA ALA A 71 10.12 39.31 10.29
C ALA A 71 9.69 38.21 11.26
N PHE A 72 10.24 37.02 11.06
CA PHE A 72 9.92 35.83 11.83
C PHE A 72 11.21 35.34 12.47
N THR A 73 11.17 35.00 13.76
CA THR A 73 12.35 34.44 14.42
C THR A 73 12.70 33.07 13.85
N PHE A 74 13.98 32.72 13.79
CA PHE A 74 14.38 31.37 13.35
C PHE A 74 13.76 30.29 14.24
N GLN A 75 13.65 30.54 15.55
CA GLN A 75 13.00 29.64 16.50
C GLN A 75 11.53 29.36 16.15
N LEU A 76 10.80 30.38 15.68
CA LEU A 76 9.44 30.20 15.20
C LEU A 76 9.39 29.34 13.92
N LEU A 77 10.31 29.56 12.99
CA LEU A 77 10.39 28.78 11.75
C LEU A 77 10.86 27.34 11.96
N GLU A 78 11.54 27.05 13.06
CA GLU A 78 11.91 25.69 13.46
C GLU A 78 10.77 24.97 14.19
N SER A 79 9.92 25.69 14.93
CA SER A 79 8.87 25.10 15.77
C SER A 79 7.47 25.11 15.15
N PHE A 80 7.18 25.98 14.17
CA PHE A 80 5.89 26.14 13.49
C PHE A 80 4.66 26.32 14.39
N ARG A 81 4.83 26.72 15.65
CA ARG A 81 3.72 26.99 16.58
C ARG A 81 3.38 28.48 16.56
N VAL A 82 2.24 28.82 15.95
CA VAL A 82 1.76 30.22 15.91
C VAL A 82 0.29 30.27 16.26
N THR A 83 -0.01 30.48 17.55
CA THR A 83 -1.29 31.04 18.00
C THR A 83 -1.13 31.51 19.45
N ASP A 84 -1.56 32.74 19.74
CA ASP A 84 -1.96 33.13 21.08
C ASP A 84 -3.40 32.63 21.31
N PRO A 85 -3.61 31.62 22.18
CA PRO A 85 -4.94 31.05 22.40
C PRO A 85 -5.86 31.96 23.20
N ILE A 86 -5.33 33.05 23.80
CA ILE A 86 -6.05 33.88 24.77
C ILE A 86 -6.82 35.00 24.05
N LEU A 87 -6.27 35.59 22.97
CA LEU A 87 -6.86 36.72 22.25
C LEU A 87 -6.74 36.61 20.72
N PRO A 88 -7.36 35.60 20.08
CA PRO A 88 -7.23 35.35 18.64
C PRO A 88 -7.69 36.51 17.75
N HIS A 89 -8.58 37.39 18.25
CA HIS A 89 -9.10 38.54 17.50
C HIS A 89 -8.23 39.79 17.58
N ALA A 90 -7.31 39.87 18.54
CA ALA A 90 -6.43 41.03 18.72
C ALA A 90 -5.09 40.86 17.99
N THR A 91 -4.78 39.65 17.53
CA THR A 91 -3.53 39.32 16.84
C THR A 91 -3.64 39.60 15.34
N PRO A 92 -2.74 40.41 14.73
CA PRO A 92 -2.72 40.61 13.30
C PRO A 92 -2.54 39.29 12.53
N ASP A 93 -3.39 39.04 11.54
CA ASP A 93 -3.25 37.86 10.66
C ASP A 93 -1.97 38.01 9.81
N ARG A 94 -0.99 37.16 10.12
CA ARG A 94 0.28 37.01 9.38
C ARG A 94 0.45 35.63 8.77
N TYR A 95 -0.65 34.89 8.64
CA TYR A 95 -0.64 33.51 8.16
C TYR A 95 -0.10 33.41 6.72
N LYS A 96 -0.47 34.34 5.84
CA LYS A 96 -0.02 34.35 4.44
C LYS A 96 1.49 34.58 4.34
N GLU A 97 2.02 35.51 5.12
CA GLU A 97 3.46 35.77 5.21
C GLU A 97 4.20 34.55 5.77
N LEU A 98 3.66 33.92 6.82
CA LEU A 98 4.21 32.71 7.41
C LEU A 98 4.25 31.55 6.41
N LEU A 99 3.19 31.32 5.63
CA LEU A 99 3.16 30.28 4.59
C LEU A 99 4.24 30.49 3.53
N ARG A 100 4.47 31.73 3.09
CA ARG A 100 5.53 32.03 2.12
C ARG A 100 6.92 31.80 2.70
N ILE A 101 7.15 32.26 3.93
CA ILE A 101 8.46 32.18 4.58
C ILE A 101 8.77 30.76 4.99
N SER A 102 7.80 30.00 5.52
CA SER A 102 7.98 28.59 5.86
C SER A 102 8.39 27.77 4.64
N ARG A 103 7.80 28.06 3.48
CA ARG A 103 8.17 27.46 2.20
C ARG A 103 9.63 27.80 1.81
N GLN A 104 10.03 29.06 1.87
CA GLN A 104 11.42 29.48 1.58
C GLN A 104 12.43 28.91 2.58
N TRP A 105 12.07 28.91 3.87
CA TRP A 105 12.89 28.38 4.95
C TRP A 105 13.17 26.90 4.76
N ARG A 106 12.13 26.07 4.51
CA ARG A 106 12.30 24.63 4.24
C ARG A 106 13.24 24.37 3.07
N TYR A 107 13.09 25.10 1.98
CA TYR A 107 13.99 24.99 0.83
C TYR A 107 15.45 25.33 1.17
N LEU A 108 15.69 26.40 1.94
CA LEU A 108 17.03 26.78 2.39
C LEU A 108 17.63 25.76 3.36
N GLN A 109 16.82 25.21 4.27
CA GLN A 109 17.25 24.14 5.18
C GLN A 109 17.63 22.88 4.41
N ASN A 110 16.84 22.49 3.40
CA ASN A 110 17.20 21.37 2.52
C ASN A 110 18.54 21.64 1.82
N LYS A 111 18.73 22.83 1.23
CA LYS A 111 20.04 23.18 0.64
C LYS A 111 21.19 23.11 1.63
N LEU A 112 20.99 23.54 2.87
CA LEU A 112 22.01 23.50 3.91
C LEU A 112 22.39 22.05 4.24
N VAL A 113 21.39 21.22 4.50
CA VAL A 113 21.56 19.80 4.86
C VAL A 113 22.26 19.01 3.75
N PHE A 114 21.99 19.32 2.48
CA PHE A 114 22.64 18.69 1.33
C PHE A 114 23.95 19.38 0.89
N GLY A 115 24.40 20.43 1.59
CA GLY A 115 25.69 21.08 1.36
C GLY A 115 25.75 22.08 0.20
N PHE A 116 24.61 22.48 -0.36
CA PHE A 116 24.54 23.41 -1.50
C PHE A 116 24.65 24.90 -1.14
N VAL A 117 24.75 25.23 0.15
CA VAL A 117 24.79 26.65 0.61
C VAL A 117 26.19 27.26 0.43
N HIS A 118 27.24 26.45 0.32
CA HIS A 118 28.63 26.93 0.34
C HIS A 118 29.16 27.40 -1.03
N ASP A 119 28.60 26.94 -2.16
CA ASP A 119 29.03 27.35 -3.50
C ASP A 119 27.82 27.69 -4.39
N SER A 120 27.61 28.99 -4.62
CA SER A 120 26.53 29.51 -5.46
C SER A 120 26.67 29.15 -6.94
N ARG A 121 27.82 28.62 -7.37
CA ARG A 121 28.05 28.13 -8.74
C ARG A 121 27.50 26.73 -8.95
N VAL A 122 27.36 25.94 -7.88
CA VAL A 122 26.81 24.59 -7.96
C VAL A 122 25.29 24.69 -8.03
N LYS A 123 24.76 24.42 -9.22
CA LYS A 123 23.31 24.29 -9.40
C LYS A 123 22.85 22.96 -8.81
N VAL A 124 21.83 23.04 -7.96
CA VAL A 124 21.08 21.87 -7.50
C VAL A 124 20.47 21.21 -8.73
N LYS A 125 20.79 19.94 -8.95
CA LYS A 125 20.21 19.14 -10.03
C LYS A 125 18.95 18.43 -9.54
N ASP A 126 18.22 17.86 -10.49
CA ASP A 126 17.08 17.00 -10.20
C ASP A 126 17.49 15.89 -9.22
N GLY A 127 16.66 15.66 -8.21
CA GLY A 127 16.90 14.68 -7.14
C GLY A 127 17.96 14.97 -6.08
N ASP A 128 18.78 16.01 -6.26
CA ASP A 128 19.91 16.29 -5.35
C ASP A 128 19.46 16.62 -3.91
N LEU A 129 18.21 17.00 -3.69
CA LEU A 129 17.64 17.28 -2.36
C LEU A 129 16.79 16.12 -1.83
N ALA A 130 17.08 14.87 -2.22
CA ALA A 130 16.32 13.70 -1.81
C ALA A 130 17.22 12.53 -1.34
N TYR A 131 16.85 11.89 -0.23
CA TYR A 131 17.63 10.80 0.39
C TYR A 131 17.30 9.44 -0.21
N PHE A 132 18.32 8.69 -0.64
CA PHE A 132 18.14 7.34 -1.21
C PHE A 132 18.17 6.29 -0.10
N CYS A 133 17.70 5.08 -0.41
CA CYS A 133 17.85 3.95 0.49
C CYS A 133 19.34 3.67 0.74
N PRO A 134 19.87 3.85 1.96
CA PRO A 134 21.32 3.76 2.21
C PRO A 134 21.88 2.34 2.05
N THR A 135 21.01 1.33 2.07
CA THR A 135 21.38 -0.09 2.10
C THR A 135 21.12 -0.82 0.79
N CYS A 136 20.39 -0.21 -0.15
CA CYS A 136 20.23 -0.81 -1.46
C CYS A 136 21.57 -0.79 -2.22
N PRO A 137 21.90 -1.84 -3.00
CA PRO A 137 23.13 -1.92 -3.80
C PRO A 137 23.32 -0.70 -4.70
N GLN A 138 24.39 0.07 -4.54
CA GLN A 138 24.69 1.29 -5.28
C GLN A 138 26.14 1.26 -5.77
N PRO A 139 26.36 1.00 -7.07
CA PRO A 139 27.69 1.06 -7.68
C PRO A 139 28.38 2.40 -7.39
N GLY A 140 29.65 2.35 -6.98
CA GLY A 140 30.44 3.53 -6.64
C GLY A 140 30.08 4.23 -5.31
N VAL A 141 29.13 3.68 -4.55
CA VAL A 141 28.73 4.23 -3.23
C VAL A 141 28.91 3.20 -2.12
N ASN A 142 28.27 2.04 -2.23
CA ASN A 142 28.27 1.02 -1.18
C ASN A 142 28.51 -0.41 -1.70
N LEU A 143 28.93 -0.54 -2.96
CA LEU A 143 29.43 -1.78 -3.54
C LEU A 143 30.95 -1.69 -3.69
N SER A 144 31.64 -2.81 -3.44
CA SER A 144 33.07 -2.97 -3.72
C SER A 144 33.33 -2.87 -5.23
N GLU A 145 34.55 -2.58 -5.68
CA GLU A 145 34.85 -2.40 -7.11
C GLU A 145 34.75 -3.71 -7.92
N ASP A 146 35.05 -4.84 -7.27
CA ASP A 146 35.02 -6.21 -7.80
C ASP A 146 33.62 -6.83 -7.83
N TRP A 147 32.57 -6.08 -7.48
CA TRP A 147 31.19 -6.60 -7.43
C TRP A 147 30.68 -7.18 -8.77
N ILE A 148 31.26 -6.74 -9.89
CA ILE A 148 30.93 -7.21 -11.25
C ILE A 148 31.48 -8.62 -11.50
N GLU A 149 32.52 -9.02 -10.78
CA GLU A 149 33.18 -10.34 -10.92
C GLU A 149 32.41 -11.46 -10.21
N ASP A 150 31.52 -11.15 -9.26
CA ASP A 150 30.63 -12.12 -8.57
C ASP A 150 29.43 -12.54 -9.47
N LEU A 151 29.74 -13.24 -10.55
CA LEU A 151 28.77 -13.72 -11.55
C LEU A 151 27.72 -14.69 -10.96
N GLY A 152 28.03 -15.41 -9.87
CA GLY A 152 27.11 -16.31 -9.19
C GLY A 152 26.16 -15.61 -8.18
N GLY A 153 26.44 -14.35 -7.87
CA GLY A 153 25.77 -13.58 -6.83
C GLY A 153 24.76 -12.53 -7.33
N ALA A 154 24.33 -12.56 -8.59
CA ALA A 154 23.51 -11.49 -9.20
C ALA A 154 22.29 -11.05 -8.36
N TRP A 155 21.70 -11.97 -7.59
CA TRP A 155 20.59 -11.68 -6.68
C TRP A 155 20.98 -10.79 -5.48
N LYS A 156 22.22 -10.84 -5.00
CA LYS A 156 22.76 -9.99 -3.91
C LYS A 156 22.75 -8.51 -4.31
N TYR A 157 23.04 -8.25 -5.58
CA TYR A 157 23.11 -6.91 -6.16
C TYR A 157 21.76 -6.42 -6.71
N SER A 158 20.72 -7.27 -6.64
CA SER A 158 19.40 -6.91 -7.13
C SER A 158 18.75 -5.82 -6.28
N ARG A 159 18.04 -4.90 -6.93
CA ARG A 159 17.15 -3.95 -6.25
C ARG A 159 15.71 -4.38 -6.41
N SER A 160 14.93 -4.20 -5.34
CA SER A 160 13.51 -4.55 -5.31
C SER A 160 12.67 -3.29 -5.13
N PHE A 161 11.73 -3.07 -6.03
CA PHE A 161 10.84 -1.94 -6.07
C PHE A 161 9.39 -2.38 -5.84
N VAL A 162 8.61 -1.51 -5.20
CA VAL A 162 7.16 -1.59 -5.13
C VAL A 162 6.60 -0.35 -5.83
N MET A 163 5.55 -0.54 -6.63
CA MET A 163 4.85 0.51 -7.33
C MET A 163 3.38 0.52 -6.90
N ASP A 164 2.87 1.68 -6.52
CA ASP A 164 1.48 1.83 -6.07
C ASP A 164 0.99 3.27 -6.23
N GLY A 165 -0.32 3.43 -6.39
CA GLY A 165 -1.04 4.69 -6.52
C GLY A 165 -1.73 5.11 -5.22
N ASN A 166 -1.56 6.36 -4.82
CA ASN A 166 -2.26 6.98 -3.71
C ASN A 166 -3.31 7.98 -4.23
N PHE A 167 -4.58 7.61 -4.11
CA PHE A 167 -5.73 8.43 -4.53
C PHE A 167 -6.20 9.43 -3.46
N SER A 168 -5.72 9.31 -2.21
CA SER A 168 -6.00 10.30 -1.16
C SER A 168 -5.25 11.60 -1.41
N ALA A 169 -4.11 11.54 -2.11
CA ALA A 169 -3.30 12.70 -2.50
C ALA A 169 -3.88 13.42 -3.73
N GLU A 170 -5.16 13.77 -3.67
CA GLU A 170 -5.84 14.54 -4.70
C GLU A 170 -5.45 16.03 -4.64
N HIS A 171 -5.45 16.69 -5.80
CA HIS A 171 -5.12 18.10 -5.92
C HIS A 171 -6.22 18.84 -6.69
N MET A 172 -6.75 19.92 -6.11
CA MET A 172 -7.82 20.68 -6.73
C MET A 172 -7.33 21.59 -7.85
N LYS A 173 -8.15 21.70 -8.89
CA LYS A 173 -7.89 22.65 -9.97
C LYS A 173 -8.16 24.07 -9.49
N LEU A 174 -7.11 24.87 -9.41
CA LEU A 174 -7.20 26.28 -9.07
C LEU A 174 -7.56 27.14 -10.28
N LYS A 175 -8.22 28.28 -10.05
CA LYS A 175 -8.51 29.28 -11.09
C LYS A 175 -7.23 29.98 -11.58
N ASN A 176 -6.31 30.28 -10.67
CA ASN A 176 -5.01 30.88 -10.95
C ASN A 176 -3.91 29.98 -10.37
N ASN A 177 -2.94 29.57 -11.19
CA ASN A 177 -1.85 28.68 -10.79
C ASN A 177 -0.50 29.23 -11.29
N ASP A 178 -0.27 30.54 -11.11
CA ASP A 178 0.93 31.25 -11.55
C ASP A 178 2.08 31.16 -10.52
N ASP A 179 2.08 30.11 -9.70
CA ASP A 179 3.08 29.92 -8.66
C ASP A 179 4.36 29.28 -9.23
N PHE A 180 5.49 29.62 -8.63
CA PHE A 180 6.81 29.19 -9.07
C PHE A 180 7.32 28.04 -8.18
N ASP A 181 7.75 26.93 -8.76
CA ASP A 181 8.38 25.81 -8.04
C ASP A 181 9.81 26.17 -7.60
N LEU A 182 10.04 26.19 -6.28
CA LEU A 182 11.36 26.50 -5.70
C LEU A 182 12.35 25.34 -5.85
N THR A 183 11.84 24.11 -5.85
CA THR A 183 12.67 22.90 -5.96
C THR A 183 13.05 22.61 -7.39
N GLY A 184 12.21 22.98 -8.36
CA GLY A 184 12.48 22.77 -9.78
C GLY A 184 12.79 21.31 -10.10
N GLY A 185 12.20 20.36 -9.37
CA GLY A 185 12.42 18.92 -9.55
C GLY A 185 13.58 18.34 -8.74
N SER A 186 14.22 19.13 -7.88
CA SER A 186 15.32 18.65 -7.03
C SER A 186 14.89 17.66 -5.93
N GLY A 187 13.59 17.38 -5.79
CA GLY A 187 13.01 16.49 -4.77
C GLY A 187 12.65 15.08 -5.30
N TYR A 188 11.57 14.49 -4.79
CA TYR A 188 11.01 13.21 -5.26
C TYR A 188 10.00 13.37 -6.40
N PHE A 189 9.21 14.45 -6.35
CA PHE A 189 8.29 14.83 -7.40
C PHE A 189 9.01 15.30 -8.65
N THR A 190 8.40 14.97 -9.78
CA THR A 190 8.84 15.45 -11.07
C THR A 190 8.61 16.95 -11.19
N ALA A 191 9.64 17.71 -11.50
CA ALA A 191 9.43 18.92 -12.30
C ALA A 191 9.82 18.57 -13.72
N SER A 192 8.86 18.22 -14.58
CA SER A 192 9.25 18.12 -15.98
C SER A 192 8.14 18.35 -17.00
N PRO A 193 8.37 19.32 -17.92
CA PRO A 193 7.79 19.31 -19.26
C PRO A 193 7.96 17.97 -19.98
N ARG A 194 8.96 17.14 -19.62
CA ARG A 194 9.18 15.82 -20.23
C ARG A 194 8.10 14.79 -19.87
N TYR A 195 7.63 14.77 -18.61
CA TYR A 195 6.52 13.90 -18.22
C TYR A 195 5.25 14.33 -18.95
N GLN A 196 4.97 15.63 -19.02
CA GLN A 196 3.84 16.17 -19.78
C GLN A 196 3.95 15.85 -21.28
N ALA A 197 5.14 15.95 -21.87
CA ALA A 197 5.38 15.57 -23.26
C ALA A 197 5.17 14.05 -23.50
N HIS A 198 5.60 13.20 -22.57
CA HIS A 198 5.31 11.76 -22.63
C HIS A 198 3.80 11.49 -22.60
N LEU A 199 3.07 12.14 -21.69
CA LEU A 199 1.61 11.99 -21.59
C LEU A 199 0.85 12.45 -22.84
N GLN A 200 1.41 13.38 -23.63
CA GLN A 200 0.79 13.84 -24.88
C GLN A 200 0.94 12.84 -26.03
N ILE A 201 1.98 12.02 -26.02
CA ILE A 201 2.28 11.06 -27.10
C ILE A 201 1.80 9.64 -26.75
N ALA A 202 1.70 9.31 -25.46
CA ALA A 202 1.38 7.96 -25.03
C ALA A 202 -0.05 7.53 -25.40
N ASP A 203 -0.19 6.29 -25.91
CA ASP A 203 -1.48 5.65 -26.17
C ASP A 203 -2.08 5.13 -24.85
N ASP A 204 -3.31 5.56 -24.54
CA ASP A 204 -3.98 5.32 -23.25
C ASP A 204 -4.94 4.11 -23.28
N LYS A 205 -4.75 3.20 -24.24
CA LYS A 205 -5.58 1.98 -24.34
C LYS A 205 -5.20 0.98 -23.28
N GLN A 206 -5.99 0.91 -22.21
CA GLN A 206 -5.87 -0.17 -21.23
C GLN A 206 -6.49 -1.47 -21.75
N PRO A 207 -5.74 -2.59 -21.74
CA PRO A 207 -6.30 -3.90 -22.08
C PRO A 207 -7.32 -4.33 -21.02
N LYS A 208 -8.33 -5.13 -21.42
CA LYS A 208 -9.31 -5.68 -20.48
C LYS A 208 -8.61 -6.59 -19.47
N SER A 209 -8.95 -6.44 -18.20
CA SER A 209 -8.41 -7.29 -17.14
C SER A 209 -8.78 -8.75 -17.37
N THR A 210 -7.79 -9.63 -17.38
CA THR A 210 -7.99 -11.08 -17.52
C THR A 210 -8.28 -11.77 -16.17
N CYS A 211 -7.95 -11.13 -15.04
CA CYS A 211 -8.14 -11.71 -13.70
C CYS A 211 -9.52 -11.40 -13.08
N HIS A 212 -10.02 -12.35 -12.27
CA HIS A 212 -11.42 -12.43 -11.81
C HIS A 212 -11.94 -11.25 -10.95
N LYS A 213 -11.08 -10.42 -10.32
CA LYS A 213 -11.52 -9.42 -9.32
C LYS A 213 -11.02 -7.98 -9.49
N HIS A 214 -10.46 -7.59 -10.64
CA HIS A 214 -10.05 -6.18 -10.86
C HIS A 214 -11.16 -5.27 -11.39
N LYS A 215 -12.41 -5.42 -10.91
CA LYS A 215 -13.50 -4.50 -11.25
C LYS A 215 -13.34 -3.12 -10.58
N ALA A 216 -12.61 -3.04 -9.46
CA ALA A 216 -12.39 -1.79 -8.74
C ALA A 216 -11.52 -0.77 -9.52
N VAL A 217 -10.54 -1.25 -10.29
CA VAL A 217 -9.64 -0.38 -11.09
C VAL A 217 -10.45 0.36 -12.17
N ASN A 218 -11.41 -0.31 -12.81
CA ASN A 218 -12.18 0.25 -13.93
C ASN A 218 -13.14 1.40 -13.55
N GLN A 219 -13.54 1.54 -12.28
CA GLN A 219 -14.46 2.62 -11.85
C GLN A 219 -13.75 3.90 -11.37
N VAL A 220 -12.44 3.85 -11.10
CA VAL A 220 -11.66 5.00 -10.58
C VAL A 220 -11.17 5.94 -11.70
N HIS A 221 -11.38 5.58 -12.98
CA HIS A 221 -10.95 6.39 -14.13
C HIS A 221 -11.90 7.53 -14.54
N ALA A 222 -12.90 7.85 -13.71
CA ALA A 222 -13.75 9.00 -13.99
C ALA A 222 -12.93 10.30 -13.90
N THR A 223 -12.85 11.04 -15.00
CA THR A 223 -12.23 12.36 -15.01
C THR A 223 -13.01 13.28 -14.08
N GLN A 224 -12.43 13.65 -12.94
CA GLN A 224 -13.05 14.58 -12.01
C GLN A 224 -12.69 16.01 -12.44
N LYS A 225 -13.64 16.73 -13.06
CA LYS A 225 -13.39 18.06 -13.66
C LYS A 225 -12.86 19.12 -12.67
N HIS A 226 -13.07 18.91 -11.37
CA HIS A 226 -12.63 19.82 -10.30
C HIS A 226 -11.21 19.52 -9.78
N LEU A 227 -10.61 18.39 -10.17
CA LEU A 227 -9.26 18.01 -9.76
C LEU A 227 -8.27 18.29 -10.89
N ALA A 228 -7.09 18.80 -10.51
CA ALA A 228 -5.92 18.86 -11.38
C ALA A 228 -5.14 17.54 -11.35
N ALA A 229 -5.06 16.91 -10.17
CA ALA A 229 -4.57 15.54 -10.02
C ALA A 229 -5.55 14.69 -9.19
N THR A 230 -5.83 13.48 -9.65
CA THR A 230 -6.71 12.51 -8.95
C THR A 230 -5.96 11.67 -7.91
N GLY A 231 -4.67 11.93 -7.71
CA GLY A 231 -3.77 11.13 -6.88
C GLY A 231 -2.34 11.24 -7.36
N ILE A 232 -1.46 10.50 -6.72
CA ILE A 232 -0.04 10.38 -7.07
C ILE A 232 0.36 8.91 -7.14
N ARG A 233 1.41 8.60 -7.88
CA ARG A 233 2.13 7.33 -7.75
C ARG A 233 3.49 7.56 -7.12
N ALA A 234 4.01 6.59 -6.39
CA ALA A 234 5.45 6.50 -6.15
C ALA A 234 6.02 5.12 -6.48
N ILE A 235 7.35 5.09 -6.55
CA ILE A 235 8.14 3.87 -6.44
C ILE A 235 8.93 3.91 -5.14
N ALA A 236 8.87 2.83 -4.37
CA ALA A 236 9.63 2.69 -3.14
C ALA A 236 10.48 1.41 -3.15
N CYS A 237 11.54 1.42 -2.36
CA CYS A 237 12.32 0.24 -2.04
C CYS A 237 11.47 -0.78 -1.26
N ALA A 238 11.33 -1.99 -1.81
CA ALA A 238 10.53 -3.05 -1.20
C ALA A 238 11.12 -3.57 0.12
N ARG A 239 12.45 -3.47 0.31
CA ARG A 239 13.13 -3.97 1.51
C ARG A 239 13.12 -2.98 2.67
N HIS A 240 13.28 -1.70 2.39
CA HIS A 240 13.56 -0.67 3.41
C HIS A 240 12.53 0.45 3.47
N ARG A 241 11.51 0.42 2.61
CA ARG A 241 10.41 1.39 2.61
C ARG A 241 10.83 2.84 2.34
N CYS A 242 11.99 3.03 1.71
CA CYS A 242 12.43 4.36 1.27
C CYS A 242 11.81 4.67 -0.09
N PHE A 243 11.29 5.88 -0.27
CA PHE A 243 11.05 6.42 -1.61
C PHE A 243 12.36 6.41 -2.39
N VAL A 244 12.30 6.17 -3.68
CA VAL A 244 13.49 6.11 -4.55
C VAL A 244 13.77 7.53 -5.07
N PRO A 245 14.75 8.29 -4.55
CA PRO A 245 15.08 9.58 -5.12
C PRO A 245 15.91 9.47 -6.39
N ASP A 246 16.06 10.61 -7.03
CA ASP A 246 16.88 10.81 -8.21
C ASP A 246 18.33 11.11 -7.79
N ARG A 247 19.30 10.30 -8.24
CA ARG A 247 20.70 10.73 -8.23
C ARG A 247 21.34 10.39 -9.57
N CYS A 248 21.98 11.42 -10.13
CA CYS A 248 22.71 11.54 -11.40
C CYS A 248 21.92 11.31 -12.70
N PHE A 249 21.89 12.38 -13.51
CA PHE A 249 21.32 12.51 -14.84
C PHE A 249 19.84 12.06 -14.94
N VAL A 250 18.96 13.02 -14.66
CA VAL A 250 17.55 13.07 -15.10
C VAL A 250 16.63 12.15 -14.22
N LEU A 251 15.66 12.76 -13.53
CA LEU A 251 14.21 12.47 -13.36
C LEU A 251 13.64 11.30 -12.48
N ASP A 252 12.70 11.70 -11.59
CA ASP A 252 11.25 11.36 -11.51
C ASP A 252 10.73 9.96 -11.08
N THR A 253 10.53 9.66 -9.79
CA THR A 253 9.84 8.40 -9.34
C THR A 253 8.44 8.61 -8.76
N VAL A 254 8.08 9.86 -8.44
CA VAL A 254 6.76 10.25 -7.95
C VAL A 254 6.07 11.13 -8.99
N VAL A 255 4.92 10.69 -9.51
CA VAL A 255 4.17 11.39 -10.58
C VAL A 255 2.73 11.61 -10.17
N ASP A 256 2.12 12.68 -10.64
CA ASP A 256 0.70 12.96 -10.46
C ASP A 256 -0.17 12.26 -11.52
N PHE A 257 -1.40 11.91 -11.13
CA PHE A 257 -2.40 11.28 -11.98
C PHE A 257 -3.36 12.31 -12.56
N GLN A 258 -3.40 12.45 -13.88
CA GLN A 258 -4.35 13.36 -14.54
C GLN A 258 -5.75 12.75 -14.66
N LYS A 259 -5.84 11.41 -14.77
CA LYS A 259 -7.09 10.66 -14.94
C LYS A 259 -6.99 9.26 -14.32
N GLY A 260 -7.02 9.20 -13.00
CA GLY A 260 -6.79 7.94 -12.27
C GLY A 260 -5.42 7.33 -12.59
N GLU A 261 -5.24 6.08 -12.18
CA GLU A 261 -4.00 5.35 -12.41
C GLU A 261 -3.94 4.79 -13.83
N ARG A 262 -3.06 5.35 -14.66
CA ARG A 262 -2.86 4.89 -16.04
C ARG A 262 -1.53 4.18 -16.17
N GLN A 263 -1.49 3.12 -16.98
CA GLN A 263 -0.24 2.39 -17.25
C GLN A 263 0.86 3.31 -17.77
N VAL A 264 0.52 4.34 -18.56
CA VAL A 264 1.49 5.34 -19.06
C VAL A 264 2.19 6.10 -17.92
N ASN A 265 1.47 6.40 -16.83
CA ASN A 265 2.06 7.03 -15.66
C ASN A 265 3.07 6.04 -15.05
N MET A 266 2.66 4.78 -14.84
CA MET A 266 3.47 3.70 -14.27
C MET A 266 4.74 3.45 -15.10
N ASP A 267 4.60 3.35 -16.43
CA ASP A 267 5.70 3.13 -17.37
C ASP A 267 6.78 4.18 -17.21
N TYR A 268 6.38 5.46 -17.19
CA TYR A 268 7.31 6.58 -17.06
C TYR A 268 8.18 6.43 -15.83
N ALA A 269 7.60 6.47 -14.62
CA ALA A 269 8.43 6.45 -13.43
C ALA A 269 9.11 5.09 -13.15
N LEU A 270 8.65 3.98 -13.74
CA LEU A 270 9.39 2.71 -13.69
C LEU A 270 10.64 2.77 -14.55
N CYS A 271 10.53 3.24 -15.80
CA CYS A 271 11.69 3.44 -16.67
C CYS A 271 12.71 4.39 -16.03
N ARG A 272 12.23 5.42 -15.32
CA ARG A 272 13.10 6.30 -14.55
C ARG A 272 13.85 5.57 -13.44
N ALA A 273 13.15 4.77 -12.64
CA ALA A 273 13.76 3.98 -11.57
C ALA A 273 14.76 2.93 -12.10
N LEU A 274 14.42 2.26 -13.21
CA LEU A 274 15.28 1.27 -13.88
C LEU A 274 16.51 1.90 -14.54
N GLY A 275 16.40 3.12 -15.07
CA GLY A 275 17.53 3.86 -15.63
C GLY A 275 18.66 4.11 -14.61
N LYS A 276 18.35 4.09 -13.29
CA LYS A 276 19.36 4.20 -12.22
C LYS A 276 20.11 2.90 -11.92
N LEU A 277 19.75 1.83 -12.61
CA LEU A 277 20.33 0.50 -12.44
C LEU A 277 21.25 0.15 -13.61
N GLU A 278 21.76 1.14 -14.33
CA GLU A 278 22.75 0.93 -15.38
C GLU A 278 23.94 0.13 -14.84
N GLY A 279 24.31 -0.93 -15.55
CA GLY A 279 25.33 -1.89 -15.15
C GLY A 279 24.87 -2.96 -14.15
N MET A 280 23.71 -2.82 -13.49
CA MET A 280 23.21 -3.86 -12.59
C MET A 280 22.53 -5.02 -13.35
N PRO A 281 22.69 -6.27 -12.88
CA PRO A 281 22.19 -7.44 -13.60
C PRO A 281 20.67 -7.62 -13.48
N ARG A 282 20.07 -7.17 -12.37
CA ARG A 282 18.71 -7.60 -11.99
C ARG A 282 17.94 -6.55 -11.18
N ALA A 283 16.65 -6.41 -11.48
CA ALA A 283 15.67 -5.67 -10.71
C ALA A 283 14.42 -6.53 -10.44
N ALA A 284 13.85 -6.43 -9.25
CA ALA A 284 12.55 -6.99 -8.93
C ALA A 284 11.52 -5.85 -8.81
N VAL A 285 10.36 -6.00 -9.44
CA VAL A 285 9.29 -5.00 -9.48
C VAL A 285 8.02 -5.67 -8.99
N ILE A 286 7.51 -5.19 -7.86
CA ILE A 286 6.25 -5.64 -7.28
C ILE A 286 5.16 -4.63 -7.63
N TYR A 287 4.10 -5.10 -8.26
CA TYR A 287 2.96 -4.28 -8.65
C TYR A 287 1.68 -5.12 -8.66
N ASP A 288 0.57 -4.53 -8.22
CA ASP A 288 -0.71 -5.23 -8.05
C ASP A 288 -1.17 -5.94 -9.32
N ILE A 289 -1.05 -5.27 -10.47
CA ILE A 289 -1.43 -5.84 -11.76
C ILE A 289 -0.22 -6.30 -12.58
N ALA A 290 0.89 -6.67 -11.94
CA ALA A 290 2.12 -7.08 -12.62
C ALA A 290 1.89 -8.13 -13.72
N CYS A 291 1.01 -9.11 -13.48
CA CYS A 291 0.66 -10.17 -14.43
C CYS A 291 0.01 -9.68 -15.74
N GLN A 292 -0.59 -8.49 -15.74
CA GLN A 292 -1.17 -7.85 -16.93
C GLN A 292 -0.25 -6.75 -17.46
N PHE A 293 0.40 -6.03 -16.56
CA PHE A 293 1.25 -4.89 -16.88
C PHE A 293 2.50 -5.29 -17.67
N ASN A 294 3.15 -6.40 -17.28
CA ASN A 294 4.43 -6.83 -17.86
C ASN A 294 4.31 -7.27 -19.32
N VAL A 295 3.16 -7.83 -19.72
CA VAL A 295 2.93 -8.46 -21.04
C VAL A 295 3.17 -7.47 -22.17
N HIS A 296 2.80 -6.22 -21.97
CA HIS A 296 2.95 -5.16 -22.97
C HIS A 296 3.98 -4.10 -22.59
N PHE A 297 4.68 -4.26 -21.45
CA PHE A 297 5.63 -3.26 -20.96
C PHE A 297 6.75 -2.98 -21.97
N GLY A 298 7.43 -4.01 -22.47
CA GLY A 298 8.50 -3.84 -23.46
C GLY A 298 8.03 -3.16 -24.75
N ALA A 299 6.81 -3.48 -25.22
CA ALA A 299 6.22 -2.83 -26.38
C ALA A 299 5.86 -1.36 -26.13
N ARG A 300 5.39 -1.00 -24.93
CA ARG A 300 5.10 0.40 -24.56
C ARG A 300 6.38 1.22 -24.46
N VAL A 301 7.44 0.66 -23.86
CA VAL A 301 8.76 1.30 -23.75
C VAL A 301 9.34 1.60 -25.13
N SER A 302 9.32 0.62 -26.03
CA SER A 302 9.89 0.74 -27.39
C SER A 302 9.18 1.80 -28.27
N ARG A 303 7.94 2.18 -27.94
CA ARG A 303 7.14 3.15 -28.72
C ARG A 303 7.39 4.61 -28.32
N SER A 304 8.02 4.87 -27.19
CA SER A 304 8.16 6.23 -26.65
C SER A 304 9.62 6.56 -26.41
N ASP A 305 10.13 7.58 -27.11
CA ASP A 305 11.49 8.08 -26.93
C ASP A 305 11.80 8.60 -25.51
N TYR A 306 10.75 8.87 -24.72
CA TYR A 306 10.87 9.29 -23.33
C TYR A 306 11.11 8.13 -22.35
N LEU A 307 10.89 6.89 -22.76
CA LEU A 307 11.03 5.68 -21.93
C LEU A 307 12.30 4.95 -22.33
N LYS A 308 13.37 5.10 -21.55
CA LYS A 308 14.66 4.43 -21.80
C LYS A 308 15.26 3.93 -20.49
N PHE A 309 15.78 2.72 -20.51
CA PHE A 309 16.62 2.11 -19.46
C PHE A 309 17.55 1.09 -20.13
N SER A 310 18.50 0.50 -19.38
CA SER A 310 19.45 -0.45 -19.94
C SER A 310 18.77 -1.74 -20.41
N ASP A 311 19.00 -2.17 -21.64
CA ASP A 311 18.48 -3.45 -22.17
C ASP A 311 19.12 -4.67 -21.49
N THR A 312 20.21 -4.47 -20.73
CA THR A 312 20.93 -5.54 -20.03
C THR A 312 20.28 -5.96 -18.72
N ILE A 313 19.33 -5.19 -18.19
CA ILE A 313 18.76 -5.47 -16.87
C ILE A 313 17.66 -6.52 -16.94
N GLN A 314 17.78 -7.58 -16.14
CA GLN A 314 16.71 -8.56 -15.99
C GLN A 314 15.66 -8.06 -15.00
N ILE A 315 14.42 -7.89 -15.48
CA ILE A 315 13.30 -7.47 -14.64
C ILE A 315 12.49 -8.69 -14.21
N ILE A 316 12.31 -8.85 -12.91
CA ILE A 316 11.41 -9.85 -12.34
C ILE A 316 10.17 -9.18 -11.80
N TRP A 317 9.04 -9.76 -12.12
CA TRP A 317 7.74 -9.25 -11.74
C TRP A 317 7.18 -10.02 -10.55
N GLY A 318 6.59 -9.31 -9.60
CA GLY A 318 5.86 -9.89 -8.49
C GLY A 318 4.56 -9.14 -8.19
N ILE A 319 3.66 -9.79 -7.46
CA ILE A 319 2.41 -9.19 -6.98
C ILE A 319 2.45 -9.21 -5.45
N GLY A 320 2.02 -8.14 -4.78
CA GLY A 320 2.00 -8.10 -3.32
C GLY A 320 1.23 -9.29 -2.73
N LEU A 321 1.71 -9.85 -1.62
CA LEU A 321 1.18 -11.10 -1.02
C LEU A 321 -0.31 -11.02 -0.67
N PHE A 322 -0.81 -9.85 -0.30
CA PHE A 322 -2.24 -9.68 -0.05
C PHE A 322 -3.05 -9.61 -1.35
N HIS A 323 -2.52 -8.98 -2.40
CA HIS A 323 -3.21 -8.78 -3.66
C HIS A 323 -3.28 -10.04 -4.50
N ILE A 324 -2.26 -10.89 -4.45
CA ILE A 324 -2.15 -12.08 -5.29
C ILE A 324 -3.34 -13.04 -5.12
N HIS A 325 -3.95 -13.10 -3.93
CA HIS A 325 -5.16 -13.89 -3.67
C HIS A 325 -6.41 -13.39 -4.42
N GLY A 326 -6.39 -12.16 -4.94
CA GLY A 326 -7.42 -11.60 -5.81
C GLY A 326 -7.24 -11.93 -7.29
N HIS A 327 -6.12 -12.57 -7.66
CA HIS A 327 -5.83 -12.96 -9.05
C HIS A 327 -6.33 -14.38 -9.35
N GLN A 328 -6.07 -14.84 -10.58
CA GLN A 328 -6.27 -16.25 -10.94
C GLN A 328 -5.27 -17.12 -10.18
N ASP A 329 -5.61 -18.38 -9.94
CA ASP A 329 -4.75 -19.31 -9.16
C ASP A 329 -3.34 -19.44 -9.76
N VAL A 330 -3.23 -19.51 -11.09
CA VAL A 330 -1.94 -19.54 -11.81
C VAL A 330 -1.04 -18.32 -11.54
N CYS A 331 -1.57 -17.22 -11.01
CA CYS A 331 -0.74 -16.07 -10.64
C CYS A 331 0.04 -16.33 -9.34
N LEU A 332 -0.42 -17.24 -8.48
CA LEU A 332 0.23 -17.58 -7.21
C LEU A 332 1.61 -18.19 -7.46
N SER A 333 1.70 -19.21 -8.31
CA SER A 333 2.97 -19.83 -8.68
C SER A 333 3.89 -18.87 -9.45
N ARG A 334 3.33 -18.08 -10.36
CA ARG A 334 4.08 -17.21 -11.28
C ARG A 334 4.63 -15.91 -10.68
N TYR A 335 3.92 -15.28 -9.75
CA TYR A 335 4.20 -13.91 -9.31
C TYR A 335 4.32 -13.72 -7.80
N ARG A 336 4.26 -14.79 -7.00
CA ARG A 336 4.40 -14.67 -5.55
C ARG A 336 5.82 -14.26 -5.16
N PRO A 337 5.99 -13.16 -4.38
CA PRO A 337 7.31 -12.70 -3.96
C PRO A 337 8.12 -13.75 -3.19
N ASP A 338 7.45 -14.60 -2.39
CA ASP A 338 8.10 -15.68 -1.64
C ASP A 338 8.84 -16.69 -2.56
N LEU A 339 8.43 -16.81 -3.84
CA LEU A 339 9.03 -17.71 -4.82
C LEU A 339 10.14 -17.05 -5.66
N ILE A 340 10.42 -15.75 -5.44
CA ILE A 340 11.44 -15.02 -6.19
C ILE A 340 12.80 -15.14 -5.47
N PRO A 341 13.79 -15.86 -6.04
CA PRO A 341 15.05 -16.10 -5.35
C PRO A 341 15.81 -14.80 -5.07
N GLY A 342 16.22 -14.59 -3.82
CA GLY A 342 17.02 -13.43 -3.41
C GLY A 342 16.25 -12.11 -3.25
N ILE A 343 14.92 -12.08 -3.36
CA ILE A 343 14.15 -10.87 -3.03
C ILE A 343 14.09 -10.63 -1.50
N GLY A 344 14.23 -11.70 -0.71
CA GLY A 344 14.07 -11.71 0.74
C GLY A 344 12.60 -11.81 1.17
N LYS A 345 12.31 -11.73 2.47
CA LYS A 345 10.92 -11.73 2.95
C LYS A 345 10.29 -10.35 2.73
N VAL A 346 9.50 -10.23 1.66
CA VAL A 346 8.86 -8.97 1.24
C VAL A 346 7.39 -9.23 0.95
N ASP A 347 6.51 -8.47 1.60
CA ASP A 347 5.05 -8.56 1.43
C ASP A 347 4.53 -7.79 0.21
N GLY A 348 5.32 -6.86 -0.32
CA GLY A 348 4.90 -5.95 -1.40
C GLY A 348 3.94 -4.86 -0.93
N LYS A 349 3.71 -4.73 0.39
CA LYS A 349 2.73 -3.83 1.03
C LYS A 349 3.35 -2.62 1.71
N VAL A 350 4.50 -2.22 1.15
CA VAL A 350 5.35 -1.20 1.75
C VAL A 350 4.78 0.19 1.56
N LEU A 351 4.20 0.47 0.39
CA LEU A 351 3.75 1.80 0.03
C LEU A 351 2.54 2.23 0.85
N GLU A 352 1.62 1.32 1.18
CA GLU A 352 0.43 1.59 2.01
C GLU A 352 0.80 2.10 3.40
N THR A 353 1.87 1.57 3.98
CA THR A 353 2.38 2.05 5.28
C THR A 353 2.88 3.49 5.17
N VAL A 354 3.52 3.83 4.05
CA VAL A 354 4.07 5.17 3.83
C VAL A 354 2.96 6.15 3.40
N TRP A 355 1.96 5.67 2.67
CA TRP A 355 0.75 6.41 2.34
C TRP A 355 -0.07 6.77 3.56
N SER A 356 -0.19 5.88 4.55
CA SER A 356 -0.87 6.20 5.81
C SER A 356 -0.36 7.51 6.42
N GLN A 357 0.97 7.67 6.52
CA GLN A 357 1.60 8.89 7.04
C GLN A 357 1.40 10.10 6.11
N LEU A 358 1.44 9.90 4.80
CA LEU A 358 1.25 10.98 3.83
C LEU A 358 -0.22 11.43 3.76
N ASN A 359 -1.16 10.54 3.99
CA ASN A 359 -2.59 10.79 3.91
C ASN A 359 -3.06 11.78 4.99
N GLU A 360 -2.38 11.82 6.13
CA GLU A 360 -2.65 12.78 7.21
C GLU A 360 -2.54 14.24 6.74
N ILE A 361 -1.69 14.53 5.75
CA ILE A 361 -1.51 15.88 5.20
C ILE A 361 -2.19 16.12 3.86
N CYS A 362 -2.75 15.08 3.23
CA CYS A 362 -3.37 15.24 1.91
C CYS A 362 -4.56 16.22 1.96
N GLY A 363 -5.36 16.18 3.03
CA GLY A 363 -6.49 17.10 3.22
C GLY A 363 -6.08 18.57 3.30
N SER A 364 -4.99 18.89 4.00
CA SER A 364 -4.52 20.28 4.17
C SER A 364 -3.79 20.82 2.93
N THR A 365 -3.25 19.93 2.10
CA THR A 365 -2.48 20.30 0.91
C THR A 365 -3.30 20.32 -0.39
N ARG A 366 -4.49 19.73 -0.38
CA ARG A 366 -5.40 19.63 -1.54
C ARG A 366 -5.71 20.95 -2.25
N SER A 367 -5.79 22.05 -1.50
CA SER A 367 -6.12 23.40 -2.00
C SER A 367 -4.90 24.28 -2.30
N MET A 368 -3.68 23.76 -2.12
CA MET A 368 -2.46 24.51 -2.39
C MET A 368 -2.24 24.71 -3.89
N THR A 369 -1.37 25.63 -4.28
CA THR A 369 -0.86 25.71 -5.66
C THR A 369 -0.15 24.41 -6.03
N ALA A 370 -0.06 24.07 -7.31
CA ALA A 370 0.55 22.81 -7.72
C ALA A 370 2.02 22.70 -7.26
N ALA A 371 2.77 23.81 -7.37
CA ALA A 371 4.16 23.90 -6.91
C ALA A 371 4.27 23.68 -5.39
N HIS A 372 3.48 24.41 -4.59
CA HIS A 372 3.54 24.29 -3.13
C HIS A 372 3.04 22.92 -2.64
N TRP A 373 2.03 22.35 -3.29
CA TRP A 373 1.54 20.99 -3.03
C TRP A 373 2.67 19.95 -3.21
N GLN A 374 3.36 19.95 -4.35
CA GLN A 374 4.48 19.04 -4.61
C GLN A 374 5.63 19.24 -3.61
N GLU A 375 5.97 20.48 -3.27
CA GLU A 375 7.02 20.78 -2.31
C GLU A 375 6.70 20.27 -0.89
N VAL A 376 5.46 20.42 -0.43
CA VAL A 376 5.06 19.87 0.88
C VAL A 376 5.13 18.36 0.87
N LEU A 377 4.63 17.70 -0.18
CA LEU A 377 4.74 16.24 -0.28
C LEU A 377 6.20 15.78 -0.34
N ASN A 378 7.06 16.50 -1.08
CA ASN A 378 8.50 16.27 -1.12
C ASN A 378 9.14 16.32 0.25
N ASP A 379 8.83 17.34 1.06
CA ASP A 379 9.38 17.49 2.41
C ASP A 379 8.97 16.34 3.34
N HIS A 380 7.72 15.89 3.27
CA HIS A 380 7.25 14.76 4.06
C HIS A 380 7.87 13.43 3.61
N MET A 381 8.06 13.23 2.30
CA MET A 381 8.79 12.08 1.76
C MET A 381 10.27 12.12 2.18
N LEU A 382 10.87 13.32 2.19
CA LEU A 382 12.25 13.55 2.61
C LEU A 382 12.45 13.20 4.08
N ASP A 383 11.59 13.70 4.96
CA ASP A 383 11.60 13.38 6.38
C ASP A 383 11.40 11.87 6.62
N SER A 384 10.47 11.24 5.90
CA SER A 384 10.23 9.79 5.97
C SER A 384 11.50 8.99 5.63
N ASN A 385 12.20 9.35 4.55
CA ASN A 385 13.45 8.71 4.16
C ASN A 385 14.59 9.03 5.12
N ARG A 386 14.69 10.27 5.63
CA ARG A 386 15.69 10.66 6.63
C ARG A 386 15.54 9.85 7.92
N LYS A 387 14.33 9.73 8.45
CA LYS A 387 14.03 8.91 9.64
C LYS A 387 14.41 7.44 9.43
N LYS A 388 14.16 6.89 8.23
CA LYS A 388 14.57 5.52 7.89
C LYS A 388 16.08 5.37 7.82
N MET A 389 16.77 6.35 7.22
CA MET A 389 18.23 6.39 7.13
C MET A 389 18.87 6.44 8.52
N LEU A 390 18.40 7.32 9.41
CA LEU A 390 18.91 7.43 10.78
C LEU A 390 18.70 6.15 11.60
N ASN A 391 17.58 5.45 11.37
CA ASN A 391 17.23 4.23 12.11
C ASN A 391 17.63 2.93 11.40
N ILE A 392 18.39 3.00 10.31
CA ILE A 392 18.59 1.84 9.44
C ILE A 392 19.35 0.71 10.14
N VAL A 393 20.35 1.05 10.95
CA VAL A 393 21.14 0.07 11.72
C VAL A 393 20.25 -0.71 12.67
N GLN A 394 19.45 -0.01 13.49
CA GLN A 394 18.50 -0.65 14.41
C GLN A 394 17.44 -1.48 13.68
N SER A 395 16.98 -1.02 12.51
CA SER A 395 16.03 -1.78 11.68
C SER A 395 16.65 -3.07 11.16
N LEU A 396 17.89 -3.02 10.64
CA LEU A 396 18.61 -4.18 10.13
C LEU A 396 18.94 -5.18 11.24
N SER A 397 19.43 -4.73 12.40
CA SER A 397 19.73 -5.63 13.52
C SER A 397 18.49 -6.38 13.98
N ARG A 398 17.34 -5.71 14.09
CA ARG A 398 16.06 -6.38 14.43
C ARG A 398 15.63 -7.38 13.36
N LYS A 399 15.69 -7.00 12.08
CA LYS A 399 15.35 -7.88 10.97
C LYS A 399 16.26 -9.11 10.90
N TYR A 400 17.54 -8.95 11.22
CA TYR A 400 18.49 -10.06 11.25
C TYR A 400 18.13 -11.10 12.32
N ILE A 401 17.83 -10.65 13.55
CA ILE A 401 17.37 -11.54 14.63
C ILE A 401 16.08 -12.26 14.22
N GLN A 402 15.12 -11.53 13.65
CA GLN A 402 13.87 -12.12 13.14
C GLN A 402 14.12 -13.14 12.03
N ALA A 403 15.08 -12.88 11.15
CA ALA A 403 15.45 -13.81 10.08
C ALA A 403 16.08 -15.09 10.62
N LEU A 404 16.92 -15.01 11.66
CA LEU A 404 17.49 -16.20 12.31
C LEU A 404 16.39 -17.07 12.95
N GLN A 405 15.49 -16.46 13.71
CA GLN A 405 14.34 -17.16 14.31
C GLN A 405 13.43 -17.79 13.25
N ALA A 406 13.13 -17.06 12.18
CA ALA A 406 12.34 -17.58 11.08
C ALA A 406 13.05 -18.71 10.33
N SER A 407 14.38 -18.67 10.23
CA SER A 407 15.19 -19.73 9.62
C SER A 407 15.06 -21.04 10.41
N GLU A 408 15.16 -20.99 11.74
CA GLU A 408 15.01 -22.17 12.61
C GLU A 408 13.63 -22.83 12.43
N VAL A 409 12.55 -22.03 12.48
CA VAL A 409 11.18 -22.53 12.29
C VAL A 409 10.96 -23.10 10.89
N THR A 410 11.51 -22.44 9.86
CA THR A 410 11.36 -22.90 8.47
C THR A 410 12.15 -24.18 8.23
N GLU A 411 13.34 -24.32 8.82
CA GLU A 411 14.16 -25.52 8.74
C GLU A 411 13.49 -26.71 9.44
N GLU A 412 12.89 -26.50 10.61
CA GLU A 412 12.08 -27.52 11.29
C GLU A 412 10.89 -27.95 10.41
N GLY A 413 10.16 -27.00 9.84
CA GLY A 413 9.06 -27.30 8.90
C GLY A 413 9.51 -28.09 7.68
N TYR A 414 10.66 -27.73 7.10
CA TYR A 414 11.26 -28.44 5.98
C TYR A 414 11.67 -29.87 6.36
N ARG A 415 12.33 -30.06 7.52
CA ARG A 415 12.69 -31.38 8.03
C ARG A 415 11.45 -32.25 8.25
N ASN A 416 10.40 -31.71 8.86
CA ASN A 416 9.15 -32.45 9.08
C ASN A 416 8.46 -32.87 7.77
N LEU A 417 8.49 -32.00 6.75
CA LEU A 417 7.95 -32.32 5.41
C LEU A 417 8.78 -33.38 4.68
N THR A 418 10.11 -33.32 4.82
CA THR A 418 11.04 -34.21 4.10
C THR A 418 11.30 -35.53 4.81
N ALA A 419 11.04 -35.65 6.11
CA ALA A 419 11.37 -36.83 6.91
C ALA A 419 10.76 -38.14 6.38
N ASN A 420 9.56 -38.05 5.79
CA ASN A 420 8.83 -39.21 5.24
C ASN A 420 8.81 -39.24 3.71
N ALA A 421 9.47 -38.29 3.05
CA ALA A 421 9.52 -38.22 1.59
C ALA A 421 10.75 -38.97 1.05
N ASP A 422 10.59 -39.64 -0.10
CA ASP A 422 11.71 -40.30 -0.75
C ASP A 422 12.77 -39.28 -1.22
N GLN A 423 14.03 -39.51 -0.87
CA GLN A 423 15.16 -38.66 -1.20
C GLN A 423 15.31 -38.46 -2.73
N SER A 424 14.90 -39.44 -3.53
CA SER A 424 14.92 -39.33 -4.98
C SER A 424 13.93 -38.27 -5.49
N LEU A 425 12.74 -38.19 -4.88
CA LEU A 425 11.70 -37.22 -5.20
C LEU A 425 12.09 -35.82 -4.77
N ILE A 426 12.69 -35.67 -3.58
CA ILE A 426 13.20 -34.39 -3.08
C ILE A 426 14.26 -33.84 -4.03
N THR A 427 15.24 -34.67 -4.41
CA THR A 427 16.32 -34.27 -5.32
C THR A 427 15.78 -33.84 -6.67
N ARG A 428 14.84 -34.62 -7.24
CA ARG A 428 14.18 -34.28 -8.50
C ARG A 428 13.40 -32.97 -8.41
N TRP A 429 12.69 -32.74 -7.31
CA TRP A 429 11.92 -31.52 -7.10
C TRP A 429 12.81 -30.28 -7.02
N ILE A 430 13.95 -30.36 -6.32
CA ILE A 430 14.91 -29.25 -6.22
C ILE A 430 15.40 -28.85 -7.61
N VAL A 431 15.81 -29.82 -8.44
CA VAL A 431 16.26 -29.57 -9.82
C VAL A 431 15.14 -28.93 -10.64
N GLN A 432 13.91 -29.45 -10.56
CA GLN A 432 12.76 -28.87 -11.26
C GLN A 432 12.48 -27.42 -10.82
N ALA A 433 12.58 -27.14 -9.51
CA ALA A 433 12.39 -25.81 -8.96
C ALA A 433 13.45 -24.81 -9.45
N GLU A 434 14.73 -25.20 -9.48
CA GLU A 434 15.83 -24.37 -9.98
C GLU A 434 15.72 -24.11 -11.50
N GLU A 435 15.34 -25.14 -12.27
CA GLU A 435 15.08 -25.01 -13.71
C GLU A 435 13.92 -24.06 -13.97
N ALA A 436 12.82 -24.18 -13.22
CA ALA A 436 11.66 -23.29 -13.35
C ALA A 436 12.04 -21.83 -13.04
N GLN A 437 12.79 -21.59 -11.97
CA GLN A 437 13.25 -20.26 -11.59
C GLN A 437 14.21 -19.63 -12.61
N THR A 438 14.95 -20.45 -13.36
CA THR A 438 15.83 -19.97 -14.44
C THR A 438 15.07 -19.73 -15.73
N ARG A 439 14.10 -20.58 -16.06
CA ARG A 439 13.29 -20.46 -17.28
C ARG A 439 12.23 -19.37 -17.20
N CYS A 440 11.81 -18.97 -16.00
CA CYS A 440 10.73 -17.99 -15.81
C CYS A 440 11.03 -16.61 -16.44
N PHE A 441 12.31 -16.27 -16.66
CA PHE A 441 12.71 -15.05 -17.36
C PHE A 441 12.35 -15.04 -18.85
N ALA A 442 12.36 -16.22 -19.49
CA ALA A 442 11.95 -16.38 -20.89
C ALA A 442 10.46 -16.75 -21.00
N ASP A 443 9.99 -17.60 -20.08
CA ASP A 443 8.63 -18.11 -20.07
C ASP A 443 8.13 -18.27 -18.63
N VAL A 444 7.26 -17.34 -18.21
CA VAL A 444 6.69 -17.33 -16.86
C VAL A 444 5.91 -18.60 -16.53
N THR A 445 5.39 -19.33 -17.53
CA THR A 445 4.63 -20.57 -17.31
C THR A 445 5.47 -21.70 -16.74
N ALA A 446 6.80 -21.60 -16.82
CA ALA A 446 7.72 -22.53 -16.15
C ALA A 446 7.49 -22.62 -14.64
N MET A 447 6.94 -21.56 -14.02
CA MET A 447 6.63 -21.54 -12.58
C MET A 447 5.39 -22.37 -12.21
N ASP A 448 4.57 -22.80 -13.17
CA ASP A 448 3.32 -23.56 -12.92
C ASP A 448 3.55 -24.88 -12.18
N ILE A 449 4.80 -25.37 -12.14
CA ILE A 449 5.18 -26.52 -11.34
C ILE A 449 4.88 -26.35 -9.85
N PHE A 450 4.85 -25.10 -9.35
CA PHE A 450 4.57 -24.78 -7.95
C PHE A 450 3.06 -24.81 -7.63
N ASP A 451 2.20 -24.95 -8.63
CA ASP A 451 0.77 -25.13 -8.40
C ASP A 451 0.47 -26.56 -7.96
N VAL A 452 -0.35 -26.69 -6.92
CA VAL A 452 -0.78 -28.00 -6.43
C VAL A 452 -1.78 -28.56 -7.43
N GLN A 453 -1.33 -29.51 -8.25
CA GLN A 453 -2.16 -30.30 -9.16
C GLN A 453 -2.96 -31.34 -8.34
N LEU A 454 -3.94 -30.89 -7.56
CA LEU A 454 -4.91 -31.82 -6.97
C LEU A 454 -5.77 -32.37 -8.10
N GLN A 455 -5.82 -33.69 -8.25
CA GLN A 455 -6.87 -34.29 -9.06
C GLN A 455 -8.21 -33.82 -8.50
N ARG A 456 -9.01 -33.19 -9.35
CA ARG A 456 -10.32 -32.69 -8.97
C ARG A 456 -11.12 -33.87 -8.40
N ALA A 457 -11.43 -33.80 -7.12
CA ALA A 457 -12.30 -34.79 -6.50
C ALA A 457 -13.61 -34.84 -7.31
N PRO A 458 -14.15 -36.04 -7.61
CA PRO A 458 -15.40 -36.15 -8.33
C PRO A 458 -16.46 -35.30 -7.65
N THR A 459 -17.14 -34.45 -8.42
CA THR A 459 -18.28 -33.70 -7.90
C THR A 459 -19.35 -34.68 -7.43
N ARG A 460 -20.19 -34.24 -6.50
CA ARG A 460 -21.30 -35.04 -5.97
C ARG A 460 -22.20 -35.64 -7.07
N VAL A 461 -22.38 -34.90 -8.17
CA VAL A 461 -23.16 -35.37 -9.33
C VAL A 461 -22.38 -36.42 -10.12
N GLU A 462 -21.07 -36.23 -10.31
CA GLU A 462 -20.21 -37.24 -10.95
C GLU A 462 -20.14 -38.53 -10.12
N MET A 463 -20.06 -38.45 -8.78
CA MET A 463 -20.17 -39.62 -7.92
C MET A 463 -21.56 -40.28 -8.01
N GLN A 464 -22.65 -39.50 -8.02
CA GLN A 464 -24.00 -40.06 -8.19
C GLN A 464 -24.18 -40.74 -9.55
N LEU A 465 -23.59 -40.17 -10.61
CA LEU A 465 -23.60 -40.77 -11.94
C LEU A 465 -22.76 -42.05 -11.97
N GLN A 466 -21.56 -42.04 -11.39
CA GLN A 466 -20.71 -43.23 -11.26
C GLN A 466 -21.41 -44.36 -10.48
N LEU A 467 -22.08 -44.03 -9.38
CA LEU A 467 -22.87 -44.99 -8.61
C LEU A 467 -24.12 -45.46 -9.38
N ALA A 468 -24.68 -44.60 -10.25
CA ALA A 468 -25.83 -44.94 -11.07
C ALA A 468 -25.49 -45.87 -12.25
N GLU A 469 -24.29 -45.70 -12.82
CA GLU A 469 -23.78 -46.42 -13.97
C GLU A 469 -23.05 -47.72 -13.62
N ASP A 470 -22.75 -47.97 -12.33
CA ASP A 470 -22.10 -49.20 -11.87
C ASP A 470 -23.06 -50.42 -11.97
N PRO A 471 -22.82 -51.37 -12.89
CA PRO A 471 -23.71 -52.50 -13.13
C PRO A 471 -23.65 -53.58 -12.03
N ALA A 472 -22.73 -53.45 -11.06
CA ALA A 472 -22.60 -54.38 -9.94
C ALA A 472 -23.47 -53.99 -8.73
N GLN A 473 -24.06 -52.80 -8.71
CA GLN A 473 -24.85 -52.29 -7.59
C GLN A 473 -26.34 -52.68 -7.73
N PRO A 474 -27.01 -53.16 -6.66
CA PRO A 474 -28.44 -53.44 -6.70
C PRO A 474 -29.23 -52.13 -6.92
N SER A 475 -30.34 -52.19 -7.66
CA SER A 475 -31.20 -51.03 -7.97
C SER A 475 -31.72 -50.26 -6.73
N SER A 476 -31.64 -50.87 -5.54
CA SER A 476 -31.91 -50.23 -4.25
C SER A 476 -30.80 -49.23 -3.81
N ALA A 477 -29.55 -49.44 -4.22
CA ALA A 477 -28.41 -48.58 -3.88
C ALA A 477 -28.54 -47.16 -4.47
N HIS A 478 -29.15 -47.05 -5.66
CA HIS A 478 -29.46 -45.77 -6.30
C HIS A 478 -30.41 -44.92 -5.45
N GLY A 479 -31.38 -45.55 -4.78
CA GLY A 479 -32.31 -44.90 -3.86
C GLY A 479 -31.64 -44.42 -2.57
N VAL A 480 -30.77 -45.25 -1.99
CA VAL A 480 -30.02 -44.96 -0.77
C VAL A 480 -29.08 -43.77 -0.96
N ALA A 481 -28.33 -43.71 -2.07
CA ALA A 481 -27.41 -42.61 -2.35
C ALA A 481 -28.14 -41.27 -2.56
N SER A 482 -29.30 -41.30 -3.22
CA SER A 482 -30.17 -40.11 -3.36
C SER A 482 -30.76 -39.68 -2.02
N TRP A 483 -31.14 -40.64 -1.17
CA TRP A 483 -31.68 -40.38 0.16
C TRP A 483 -30.64 -39.79 1.10
N LEU A 484 -29.46 -40.40 1.24
CA LEU A 484 -28.32 -39.83 2.01
C LEU A 484 -27.94 -38.44 1.51
N SER A 485 -27.99 -38.24 0.19
CA SER A 485 -27.78 -36.93 -0.40
C SER A 485 -28.85 -35.91 0.03
N LEU A 486 -30.12 -36.30 0.12
CA LEU A 486 -31.14 -35.42 0.67
C LEU A 486 -30.82 -35.04 2.14
N GLY A 487 -30.38 -36.00 2.95
CA GLY A 487 -29.97 -35.76 4.34
C GLY A 487 -28.82 -34.75 4.48
N LEU A 488 -27.75 -34.90 3.71
CA LEU A 488 -26.64 -33.92 3.71
C LEU A 488 -27.08 -32.50 3.28
N LYS A 489 -28.09 -32.38 2.41
CA LYS A 489 -28.65 -31.06 2.04
C LYS A 489 -29.47 -30.46 3.18
N ILE A 490 -30.11 -31.28 4.00
CA ILE A 490 -30.85 -30.84 5.18
C ILE A 490 -29.87 -30.31 6.22
N GLU A 491 -28.77 -31.02 6.52
CA GLU A 491 -27.71 -30.54 7.42
C GLU A 491 -27.07 -29.22 6.94
N GLU A 492 -26.80 -29.10 5.63
CA GLU A 492 -26.29 -27.86 5.05
C GLU A 492 -27.28 -26.70 5.23
N LEU A 493 -28.58 -26.94 5.03
CA LEU A 493 -29.63 -25.95 5.24
C LEU A 493 -29.81 -25.58 6.71
N GLN A 494 -29.76 -26.54 7.64
CA GLN A 494 -29.76 -26.30 9.10
C GLN A 494 -28.61 -25.36 9.49
N SER A 495 -27.38 -25.68 9.06
CA SER A 495 -26.19 -24.87 9.34
C SER A 495 -26.30 -23.45 8.77
N ARG A 496 -26.85 -23.30 7.55
CA ARG A 496 -27.06 -21.98 6.94
C ARG A 496 -28.13 -21.17 7.67
N ILE A 497 -29.23 -21.80 8.10
CA ILE A 497 -30.28 -21.12 8.86
C ILE A 497 -29.75 -20.69 10.23
N ALA A 498 -29.00 -21.54 10.93
CA ALA A 498 -28.34 -21.20 12.19
C ALA A 498 -27.39 -19.99 12.04
N GLY A 499 -26.59 -19.97 10.95
CA GLY A 499 -25.74 -18.82 10.62
C GLY A 499 -26.52 -17.52 10.37
N LEU A 500 -27.65 -17.60 9.66
CA LEU A 500 -28.52 -16.44 9.40
C LEU A 500 -29.19 -15.92 10.67
N VAL A 501 -29.69 -16.81 11.52
CA VAL A 501 -30.27 -16.43 12.83
C VAL A 501 -29.22 -15.74 13.70
N LYS A 502 -27.98 -16.22 13.68
CA LYS A 502 -26.86 -15.59 14.39
C LYS A 502 -26.49 -14.22 13.83
N GLN A 503 -26.53 -14.04 12.50
CA GLN A 503 -26.27 -12.74 11.86
C GLN A 503 -27.39 -11.71 12.10
N ALA A 504 -28.65 -12.17 12.11
CA ALA A 504 -29.83 -11.36 12.36
C ALA A 504 -29.84 -10.70 13.76
N GLY A 505 -29.16 -11.30 14.74
CA GLY A 505 -29.06 -10.76 16.10
C GLY A 505 -30.41 -10.65 16.82
N ALA A 506 -30.49 -9.81 17.86
CA ALA A 506 -31.68 -9.71 18.72
C ALA A 506 -32.87 -8.98 18.06
N ASN A 507 -32.63 -8.13 17.05
CA ASN A 507 -33.66 -7.30 16.40
C ASN A 507 -33.58 -7.38 14.86
N PRO A 508 -33.96 -8.51 14.25
CA PRO A 508 -33.98 -8.66 12.79
C PRO A 508 -35.05 -7.80 12.12
N THR A 509 -34.76 -7.36 10.90
CA THR A 509 -35.74 -6.68 10.03
C THR A 509 -36.86 -7.64 9.61
N ILE A 510 -38.02 -7.09 9.23
CA ILE A 510 -39.18 -7.89 8.77
C ILE A 510 -38.82 -8.77 7.57
N THR A 511 -37.98 -8.28 6.66
CA THR A 511 -37.52 -9.02 5.49
C THR A 511 -36.62 -10.20 5.86
N GLU A 512 -35.72 -10.02 6.84
CA GLU A 512 -34.87 -11.10 7.35
C GLU A 512 -35.68 -12.17 8.09
N ARG A 513 -36.67 -11.76 8.90
CA ARG A 513 -37.60 -12.70 9.55
C ARG A 513 -38.35 -13.55 8.54
N LEU A 514 -38.87 -12.94 7.48
CA LEU A 514 -39.62 -13.63 6.44
C LEU A 514 -38.74 -14.58 5.60
N ASP A 515 -37.47 -14.25 5.37
CA ASP A 515 -36.52 -15.16 4.69
C ASP A 515 -36.14 -16.35 5.58
N ILE A 516 -35.89 -16.12 6.87
CA ILE A 516 -35.61 -17.20 7.83
C ILE A 516 -36.81 -18.15 7.91
N ASP A 517 -38.03 -17.62 8.03
CA ASP A 517 -39.25 -18.41 8.15
C ASP A 517 -39.49 -19.28 6.90
N ARG A 518 -39.37 -18.70 5.70
CA ARG A 518 -39.47 -19.45 4.43
C ARG A 518 -38.46 -20.60 4.34
N ARG A 519 -37.23 -20.38 4.82
CA ARG A 519 -36.18 -21.39 4.82
C ARG A 519 -36.43 -22.48 5.86
N LYS A 520 -36.99 -22.13 7.03
CA LYS A 520 -37.45 -23.10 8.04
C LYS A 520 -38.58 -23.97 7.50
N THR A 521 -39.63 -23.38 6.91
CA THR A 521 -40.70 -24.17 6.29
C THR A 521 -40.18 -25.11 5.20
N ARG A 522 -39.20 -24.66 4.40
CA ARG A 522 -38.56 -25.53 3.40
C ARG A 522 -37.77 -26.66 4.06
N LEU A 523 -37.06 -26.37 5.15
CA LEU A 523 -36.31 -27.35 5.91
C LEU A 523 -37.25 -28.42 6.48
N ASP A 524 -38.35 -28.03 7.11
CA ASP A 524 -39.35 -28.95 7.69
C ASP A 524 -39.91 -29.90 6.62
N ASN A 525 -40.30 -29.36 5.46
CA ASN A 525 -40.75 -30.18 4.32
C ASN A 525 -39.69 -31.17 3.83
N MET A 526 -38.40 -30.79 3.87
CA MET A 526 -37.31 -31.68 3.47
C MET A 526 -37.05 -32.76 4.54
N ILE A 527 -37.15 -32.41 5.82
CA ILE A 527 -37.06 -33.37 6.94
C ILE A 527 -38.20 -34.38 6.86
N ASP A 528 -39.43 -33.93 6.61
CA ASP A 528 -40.58 -34.83 6.47
C ASP A 528 -40.45 -35.79 5.28
N ASP A 529 -39.95 -35.31 4.13
CA ASP A 529 -39.68 -36.16 2.97
C ASP A 529 -38.54 -37.16 3.24
N PHE A 530 -37.50 -36.74 3.96
CA PHE A 530 -36.37 -37.59 4.35
C PHE A 530 -36.81 -38.68 5.34
N SER A 531 -37.54 -38.32 6.40
CA SER A 531 -38.04 -39.24 7.43
C SER A 531 -39.04 -40.25 6.86
N ARG A 532 -39.92 -39.84 5.94
CA ARG A 532 -40.86 -40.76 5.27
C ARG A 532 -40.16 -41.82 4.44
N LYS A 533 -39.04 -41.46 3.81
CA LYS A 533 -38.21 -42.36 3.00
C LYS A 533 -37.24 -43.20 3.85
N ALA A 534 -37.02 -42.84 5.12
CA ALA A 534 -36.10 -43.54 6.01
C ALA A 534 -36.47 -45.03 6.19
N ASN A 535 -37.75 -45.33 6.34
CA ASN A 535 -38.27 -46.70 6.49
C ASN A 535 -38.03 -47.60 5.25
N GLN A 536 -37.72 -47.01 4.09
CA GLN A 536 -37.43 -47.76 2.86
C GLN A 536 -35.96 -48.17 2.77
N TYR A 537 -35.08 -47.52 3.53
CA TYR A 537 -33.62 -47.63 3.37
C TYR A 537 -32.88 -48.03 4.66
N LEU A 538 -33.49 -47.84 5.84
CA LEU A 538 -32.98 -48.33 7.12
C LEU A 538 -33.70 -49.64 7.48
N ALA A 539 -32.94 -50.69 7.79
CA ALA A 539 -33.49 -51.95 8.32
C ALA A 539 -34.10 -51.73 9.72
N GLU A 540 -35.14 -52.50 10.07
CA GLU A 540 -35.97 -52.34 11.29
C GLU A 540 -35.18 -52.28 12.62
N ASP A 541 -33.91 -52.74 12.64
CA ASP A 541 -33.09 -52.80 13.86
C ASP A 541 -32.50 -51.46 14.35
N ILE A 542 -32.64 -50.36 13.60
CA ILE A 542 -32.15 -49.02 14.05
C ILE A 542 -33.26 -48.18 14.73
N LEU A 543 -34.53 -48.59 14.62
CA LEU A 543 -35.67 -47.82 15.16
C LEU A 543 -36.09 -48.18 16.60
N VAL A 544 -35.31 -49.00 17.31
CA VAL A 544 -35.57 -49.29 18.74
C VAL A 544 -34.81 -48.30 19.62
N GLY A 545 -35.37 -47.11 19.73
CA GLY A 545 -34.91 -46.08 20.67
C GLY A 545 -35.95 -44.99 20.97
N GLN A 546 -37.18 -45.08 20.45
CA GLN A 546 -38.26 -44.18 20.84
C GLN A 546 -39.10 -44.85 21.92
N GLY A 547 -38.77 -44.54 23.17
CA GLY A 547 -39.61 -44.83 24.33
C GLY A 547 -40.92 -44.05 24.25
N ASN A 548 -42.01 -44.82 24.42
CA ASN A 548 -43.41 -44.49 24.71
C ASN A 548 -43.86 -43.03 24.81
N ALA A 549 -44.95 -42.78 24.08
CA ALA A 549 -45.88 -41.67 24.23
C ALA A 549 -46.46 -41.56 25.66
N ASP A 550 -46.34 -40.37 26.25
CA ASP A 550 -47.41 -39.60 26.91
C ASP A 550 -46.79 -38.41 27.68
N SER A 551 -46.85 -37.21 27.13
CA SER A 551 -47.05 -35.94 27.87
C SER A 551 -46.99 -34.70 26.96
N ASP A 552 -47.88 -33.76 27.27
CA ASP A 552 -48.11 -32.40 26.79
C ASP A 552 -47.13 -31.74 25.79
N TRP A 553 -47.69 -31.28 24.67
CA TRP A 553 -47.02 -30.52 23.60
C TRP A 553 -47.02 -29.00 23.78
N HIS A 554 -47.12 -28.50 25.01
CA HIS A 554 -46.99 -27.07 25.29
C HIS A 554 -45.86 -26.84 26.30
N ASP A 555 -44.90 -26.02 25.88
CA ASP A 555 -43.70 -25.56 26.60
C ASP A 555 -42.45 -26.45 26.52
N VAL A 556 -41.69 -26.34 25.42
CA VAL A 556 -40.23 -26.52 25.46
C VAL A 556 -39.54 -25.48 24.58
N GLU A 557 -38.61 -24.77 25.21
CA GLU A 557 -37.73 -23.74 24.65
C GLU A 557 -36.85 -24.26 23.50
N LEU A 558 -36.44 -23.36 22.60
CA LEU A 558 -35.52 -23.59 21.48
C LEU A 558 -34.21 -24.24 21.95
N GLY A 559 -34.13 -25.57 21.92
CA GLY A 559 -32.95 -26.33 22.35
C GLY A 559 -32.60 -27.58 21.54
N ASP A 560 -33.55 -28.22 20.86
CA ASP A 560 -33.30 -29.53 20.21
C ASP A 560 -33.42 -29.45 18.69
N GLU A 561 -32.28 -29.48 18.00
CA GLU A 561 -32.21 -29.74 16.56
C GLU A 561 -32.63 -31.19 16.29
N ALA A 562 -33.54 -31.41 15.34
CA ALA A 562 -33.93 -32.76 14.94
C ALA A 562 -32.72 -33.54 14.39
N ILE A 563 -32.27 -34.55 15.15
CA ILE A 563 -31.15 -35.41 14.78
C ILE A 563 -31.59 -36.35 13.66
N LEU A 564 -30.96 -36.22 12.49
CA LEU A 564 -31.23 -37.09 11.34
C LEU A 564 -30.47 -38.42 11.49
N PRO A 565 -31.05 -39.58 11.11
CA PRO A 565 -30.36 -40.86 11.09
C PRO A 565 -29.40 -40.94 9.88
N LEU A 566 -28.33 -40.14 9.92
CA LEU A 566 -27.23 -40.16 8.96
C LEU A 566 -26.01 -40.85 9.56
N PRO A 567 -25.13 -41.45 8.75
CA PRO A 567 -23.87 -42.01 9.24
C PRO A 567 -23.00 -41.02 10.03
N SER A 568 -23.16 -39.71 9.78
CA SER A 568 -22.53 -38.61 10.54
C SER A 568 -22.96 -38.54 12.00
N ASN A 569 -24.11 -39.11 12.35
CA ASN A 569 -24.72 -39.05 13.70
C ASN A 569 -24.67 -40.38 14.45
N ILE A 570 -24.02 -41.41 13.87
CA ILE A 570 -23.73 -42.68 14.56
C ILE A 570 -22.49 -42.44 15.44
N SER A 571 -22.59 -42.70 16.74
CA SER A 571 -21.47 -42.49 17.65
C SER A 571 -20.32 -43.47 17.33
N ALA A 572 -19.08 -43.07 17.65
CA ALA A 572 -17.91 -43.93 17.44
C ALA A 572 -18.02 -45.29 18.17
N ASP A 573 -18.82 -45.36 19.23
CA ASP A 573 -19.08 -46.57 19.99
C ASP A 573 -20.07 -47.49 19.25
N GLN A 574 -21.11 -46.93 18.62
CA GLN A 574 -22.08 -47.69 17.80
C GLN A 574 -21.46 -48.24 16.50
N CYS A 575 -20.47 -47.55 15.91
CA CYS A 575 -19.73 -48.08 14.76
C CYS A 575 -18.86 -49.30 15.10
N ARG A 576 -18.36 -49.42 16.34
CA ARG A 576 -17.57 -50.58 16.80
C ARG A 576 -18.44 -51.82 16.99
N ASP A 577 -19.63 -51.66 17.56
CA ASP A 577 -20.56 -52.78 17.80
C ASP A 577 -21.10 -53.40 16.51
N HIS A 578 -21.12 -52.63 15.40
CA HIS A 578 -21.52 -53.11 14.07
C HIS A 578 -20.35 -53.44 13.12
N GLY A 579 -19.11 -53.44 13.62
CA GLY A 579 -17.93 -53.92 12.89
C GLY A 579 -17.47 -53.05 11.71
N VAL A 580 -17.84 -51.76 11.68
CA VAL A 580 -17.43 -50.82 10.62
C VAL A 580 -16.43 -49.82 11.19
N GLY A 581 -15.15 -50.22 11.24
CA GLY A 581 -14.00 -49.39 11.58
C GLY A 581 -12.70 -50.21 11.58
N PRO A 582 -11.54 -49.64 11.23
CA PRO A 582 -10.28 -50.38 11.25
C PRO A 582 -9.91 -50.69 12.71
N SER A 583 -9.52 -51.94 12.96
CA SER A 583 -8.94 -52.43 14.22
C SER A 583 -7.70 -51.67 14.63
#